data_AF-A0A087UDM7-F1
#
_entry.id   AF-A0A087UDM7-F1
#
_cell.length_a   1.000
_cell.length_b   1.000
_cell.length_c   1.000
_cell.angle_alpha   90.00
_cell.angle_beta   90.00
_cell.angle_gamma   90.00
#
_symmetry.space_group_name_H-M   'P 1'
#
loop_
_entity.id
_entity.type
_entity.pdbx_description
1 polymer ?
#
loop_
_entity_poly.entity_id
_entity_poly.type
_entity_poly.pdbx_seq_one_letter_code
_entity_poly.pdbx_strand_id
1 'polypeptide(L)'
;MDGVLTALDLASGEKCWSTLLDTGTFMSSSLSNLEVFEDGNRIWLVPSLDGSLFKYDGAVLQPLPVNVDSLLMHTETLDHNTTVTGGKYKQMYGINRQTGEIHYKCSVNGCESFKKWSADDVLVVEAVVQSVNAVDSVKAEKR
;
A
#
# COMPACT_ATOMS: atom_id res chain seq x y z
N MET A 1 7.48 -2.80 -3.26
CA MET A 1 7.17 -4.25 -3.25
C MET A 1 6.28 -4.56 -4.44
N ASP A 2 6.54 -5.69 -5.11
CA ASP A 2 6.04 -6.04 -6.46
C ASP A 2 4.63 -6.64 -6.50
N GLY A 3 4.03 -6.98 -5.36
CA GLY A 3 2.67 -7.52 -5.33
C GLY A 3 2.58 -9.05 -5.38
N VAL A 4 3.71 -9.75 -5.43
CA VAL A 4 3.76 -11.21 -5.63
C VAL A 4 3.78 -11.95 -4.30
N LEU A 5 2.85 -12.90 -4.13
CA LEU A 5 2.86 -13.85 -3.03
C LEU A 5 3.56 -15.14 -3.48
N THR A 6 4.58 -15.57 -2.75
CA THR A 6 5.34 -16.79 -3.07
C THR A 6 5.35 -17.73 -1.87
N ALA A 7 5.02 -18.99 -2.12
CA ALA A 7 5.14 -20.07 -1.14
C ALA A 7 6.44 -20.86 -1.39
N LEU A 8 7.14 -21.16 -0.29
CA LEU A 8 8.39 -21.91 -0.30
C LEU A 8 8.22 -23.19 0.54
N ASP A 9 8.87 -24.26 0.11
CA ASP A 9 9.03 -25.46 0.92
C ASP A 9 10.09 -25.20 2.01
N LEU A 10 9.75 -25.47 3.27
CA LEU A 10 10.62 -25.13 4.40
C LEU A 10 11.87 -26.03 4.50
N ALA A 11 11.82 -27.24 3.97
CA ALA A 11 12.94 -28.18 4.06
C ALA A 11 14.00 -27.91 2.99
N SER A 12 13.56 -27.64 1.76
CA SER A 12 14.42 -27.42 0.59
C SER A 12 14.69 -25.95 0.29
N GLY A 13 13.81 -25.03 0.72
CA GLY A 13 13.82 -23.63 0.30
C GLY A 13 13.32 -23.41 -1.13
N GLU A 14 12.87 -24.46 -1.82
CA GLU A 14 12.39 -24.36 -3.19
C GLU A 14 11.01 -23.69 -3.27
N LYS A 15 10.77 -23.00 -4.38
CA LYS A 15 9.48 -22.37 -4.65
C LYS A 15 8.43 -23.43 -4.98
N CYS A 16 7.35 -23.47 -4.18
CA CYS A 16 6.18 -24.27 -4.48
C CYS A 16 5.31 -23.61 -5.56
N TRP A 17 4.94 -22.35 -5.33
CA TRP A 17 4.14 -21.54 -6.26
C TRP A 17 4.36 -20.05 -6.04
N SER A 18 4.05 -19.25 -7.06
CA SER A 18 3.99 -17.79 -6.97
C SER A 18 2.72 -17.29 -7.66
N THR A 19 2.04 -16.37 -7.00
CA THR A 19 0.77 -15.80 -7.48
C THR A 19 0.83 -14.28 -7.36
N LEU A 20 0.58 -13.59 -8.46
CA LEU A 20 0.44 -12.13 -8.47
C LEU A 20 -0.96 -11.77 -7.97
N LEU A 21 -1.04 -10.91 -6.96
CA LEU A 21 -2.30 -10.36 -6.52
C LEU A 21 -2.63 -9.13 -7.38
N ASP A 22 -3.88 -9.01 -7.84
CA ASP A 22 -4.36 -7.89 -8.68
C ASP A 22 -4.21 -6.48 -8.06
N THR A 23 -3.65 -6.35 -6.86
CA THR A 23 -3.43 -5.06 -6.19
C THR A 23 -2.32 -4.21 -6.81
N GLY A 24 -1.56 -4.74 -7.77
CA GLY A 24 -0.37 -4.08 -8.29
C GLY A 24 0.74 -4.02 -7.23
N THR A 25 1.64 -3.05 -7.34
CA THR A 25 2.75 -2.87 -6.39
C THR A 25 2.26 -2.39 -5.02
N PHE A 26 2.62 -3.09 -3.94
CA PHE A 26 2.21 -2.75 -2.56
C PHE A 26 2.80 -1.45 -2.01
N MET A 27 3.86 -0.96 -2.63
CA MET A 27 4.40 0.37 -2.32
C MET A 27 4.71 1.05 -3.62
N SER A 28 4.07 2.20 -3.83
CA SER A 28 4.38 3.16 -4.87
C SER A 28 4.38 4.53 -4.22
N SER A 29 5.43 5.31 -4.46
CA SER A 29 5.55 6.66 -3.94
C SER A 29 6.05 7.57 -5.05
N SER A 30 5.26 8.59 -5.38
CA SER A 30 5.73 9.78 -6.09
C SER A 30 6.11 10.90 -5.11
N LEU A 31 6.00 10.67 -3.79
CA LEU A 31 6.30 11.66 -2.74
C LEU A 31 7.79 12.04 -2.71
N SER A 32 8.66 11.28 -3.38
CA SER A 32 10.07 11.64 -3.62
C SER A 32 10.23 12.99 -4.35
N ASN A 33 9.17 13.46 -5.03
CA ASN A 33 9.12 14.74 -5.74
C ASN A 33 8.46 15.86 -4.92
N LEU A 34 7.88 15.55 -3.77
CA LEU A 34 7.41 16.56 -2.83
C LEU A 34 8.63 17.17 -2.18
N GLU A 35 9.17 18.20 -2.84
CA GLU A 35 10.17 19.10 -2.26
C GLU A 35 9.48 19.92 -1.18
N VAL A 36 9.35 19.31 0.01
CA VAL A 36 9.06 20.06 1.21
C VAL A 36 10.36 20.75 1.60
N PHE A 37 10.32 22.06 1.78
CA PHE A 37 11.44 22.84 2.26
C PHE A 37 11.21 23.14 3.73
N GLU A 38 12.02 22.56 4.60
CA GLU A 38 12.06 22.89 6.03
C GLU A 38 13.36 23.68 6.26
N ASP A 39 13.24 24.91 6.76
CA ASP A 39 14.38 25.82 7.01
C ASP A 39 15.32 26.02 5.81
N GLY A 40 14.79 25.95 4.58
CA GLY A 40 15.56 26.10 3.34
C GLY A 40 16.31 24.84 2.88
N ASN A 41 16.19 23.72 3.61
CA ASN A 41 16.76 22.43 3.22
C ASN A 41 15.70 21.55 2.54
N ARG A 42 16.13 20.83 1.50
CA ARG A 42 15.30 19.84 0.81
C ARG A 42 15.15 18.61 1.70
N ILE A 43 13.91 18.28 2.08
CA ILE A 43 13.61 17.02 2.78
C ILE A 43 12.89 16.06 1.84
N TRP A 44 13.15 14.76 2.01
CA TRP A 44 12.45 13.69 1.30
C TRP A 44 11.47 13.01 2.25
N LEU A 45 10.23 12.87 1.79
CA LEU A 45 9.22 12.08 2.49
C LEU A 45 9.41 10.60 2.16
N VAL A 46 9.62 9.80 3.19
CA VAL A 46 9.82 8.36 3.10
C VAL A 46 8.60 7.66 3.71
N PRO A 47 7.75 7.00 2.91
CA PRO A 47 6.64 6.22 3.42
C PRO A 47 7.09 4.85 3.92
N SER A 48 6.38 4.32 4.90
CA SER A 48 6.56 2.95 5.39
C SER A 48 5.29 2.11 5.16
N LEU A 49 5.43 0.79 5.30
CA LEU A 49 4.35 -0.18 5.04
C LEU A 49 3.15 -0.05 5.99
N ASP A 50 3.36 0.48 7.21
CA ASP A 50 2.29 0.67 8.19
C ASP A 50 1.56 2.01 8.03
N GLY A 51 1.95 2.82 7.05
CA GLY A 51 1.39 4.15 6.79
C GLY A 51 2.05 5.27 7.58
N SER A 52 3.08 4.99 8.41
CA SER A 52 3.89 6.03 9.04
C SER A 52 4.74 6.75 8.00
N LEU A 53 4.93 8.06 8.20
CA LEU A 53 5.75 8.91 7.34
C LEU A 53 7.01 9.35 8.08
N PHE A 54 8.11 9.39 7.35
CA PHE A 54 9.39 9.84 7.84
C PHE A 54 9.91 10.97 6.95
N LYS A 55 10.67 11.89 7.53
CA LYS A 55 11.49 12.84 6.79
C LYS A 55 12.95 12.38 6.77
N TYR A 56 13.58 12.53 5.62
CA TYR A 56 15.00 12.29 5.43
C TYR A 56 15.63 13.59 4.92
N ASP A 57 16.71 14.04 5.54
CA ASP A 57 17.43 15.27 5.18
C ASP A 57 18.76 15.00 4.46
N GLY A 58 19.05 13.73 4.14
CA GLY A 58 20.33 13.30 3.56
C GLY A 58 21.31 12.72 4.58
N ALA A 59 21.05 12.86 5.87
CA ALA A 59 21.87 12.31 6.95
C ALA A 59 21.04 11.50 7.97
N VAL A 60 19.85 11.97 8.33
CA VAL A 60 19.03 11.41 9.39
C VAL A 60 17.62 11.11 8.88
N LEU A 61 17.11 9.94 9.25
CA LEU A 61 15.71 9.58 9.10
C LEU A 61 14.97 9.89 10.40
N GLN A 62 13.97 10.76 10.35
CA GLN A 62 13.18 11.16 11.51
C GLN A 62 11.69 10.87 11.29
N PRO A 63 10.97 10.32 12.29
CA PRO A 63 9.53 10.12 12.19
C PRO A 63 8.80 11.47 12.15
N LEU A 64 7.74 11.55 11.35
CA LEU A 64 6.83 12.68 11.36
C LEU A 64 5.66 12.42 12.31
N PRO A 65 5.08 13.44 12.95
CA PRO A 65 3.90 13.31 13.79
C PRO A 65 2.60 13.15 12.97
N VAL A 66 2.69 12.68 11.72
CA VAL A 66 1.57 12.44 10.81
C VAL A 66 1.70 11.06 10.18
N ASN A 67 0.57 10.42 9.92
CA ASN A 67 0.51 9.15 9.20
C ASN A 67 -0.58 9.20 8.13
N VAL A 68 -0.61 8.20 7.26
CA VAL A 68 -1.57 8.14 6.16
C VAL A 68 -3.02 8.22 6.66
N ASP A 69 -3.35 7.53 7.74
CA ASP A 69 -4.73 7.54 8.27
C ASP A 69 -5.12 8.93 8.80
N SER A 70 -4.22 9.64 9.52
CA SER A 70 -4.48 10.99 10.04
C SER A 70 -4.63 12.04 8.93
N LEU A 71 -3.87 11.89 7.84
CA LEU A 71 -3.99 12.73 6.65
C LEU A 71 -5.30 12.47 5.89
N LEU A 72 -5.71 11.21 5.73
CA LEU A 72 -6.99 10.87 5.09
C LEU A 72 -8.19 11.36 5.91
N MET A 73 -8.11 11.30 7.24
CA MET A 73 -9.13 11.82 8.14
C MET A 73 -9.13 13.35 8.27
N HIS A 74 -8.20 14.05 7.62
CA HIS A 74 -8.03 15.51 7.69
C HIS A 74 -7.81 16.05 9.12
N THR A 75 -7.32 15.20 10.02
CA THR A 75 -6.99 15.59 11.39
C THR A 75 -5.64 16.31 11.47
N GLU A 76 -4.79 16.12 10.46
CA GLU A 76 -3.49 16.75 10.31
C GLU A 76 -3.31 17.21 8.86
N THR A 77 -2.63 18.33 8.64
CA THR A 77 -2.37 18.89 7.31
C THR A 77 -0.89 18.91 7.01
N LEU A 78 -0.49 18.56 5.78
CA LEU A 78 0.91 18.66 5.33
C LEU A 78 1.38 20.12 5.21
N ASP A 79 0.53 21.00 4.67
CA ASP A 79 0.80 22.42 4.42
C ASP A 79 -0.54 23.15 4.17
N HIS A 80 -0.56 24.48 4.34
CA HIS A 80 -1.75 25.32 4.17
C HIS A 80 -2.30 25.37 2.74
N ASN A 81 -1.46 25.15 1.72
CA ASN A 81 -1.86 25.17 0.31
C ASN A 81 -2.04 23.76 -0.30
N THR A 82 -2.00 22.72 0.53
CA THR A 82 -2.05 21.34 0.07
C THR A 82 -3.27 20.64 0.65
N THR A 83 -4.15 20.16 -0.23
CA THR A 83 -5.25 19.28 0.14
C THR A 83 -4.83 17.83 -0.07
N VAL A 84 -5.22 16.97 0.87
CA VAL A 84 -4.96 15.54 0.77
C VAL A 84 -6.20 14.81 0.27
N THR A 85 -6.02 13.93 -0.71
CA THR A 85 -7.07 13.03 -1.20
C THR A 85 -6.55 11.60 -1.27
N GLY A 86 -7.43 10.62 -1.11
CA GLY A 86 -7.01 9.23 -1.16
C GLY A 86 -8.01 8.28 -0.54
N GLY A 87 -7.54 7.10 -0.16
CA GLY A 87 -8.39 6.08 0.41
C GLY A 87 -7.62 4.85 0.88
N LYS A 88 -8.33 4.03 1.63
CA LYS A 88 -7.87 2.72 2.10
C LYS A 88 -8.71 1.65 1.41
N TYR A 89 -8.05 0.77 0.70
CA TYR A 89 -8.66 -0.31 -0.05
C TYR A 89 -8.24 -1.64 0.55
N LYS A 90 -9.22 -2.51 0.77
CA LYS A 90 -9.02 -3.84 1.30
C LYS A 90 -9.52 -4.86 0.30
N GLN A 91 -8.69 -5.84 0.01
CA GLN A 91 -9.03 -6.94 -0.89
C GLN A 91 -8.66 -8.27 -0.25
N MET A 92 -9.61 -9.19 -0.24
CA MET A 92 -9.44 -10.53 0.30
C MET A 92 -9.34 -11.53 -0.83
N TYR A 93 -8.43 -12.48 -0.71
CA TYR A 93 -8.25 -13.56 -1.68
C TYR A 93 -8.36 -14.90 -0.97
N GLY A 94 -9.13 -15.81 -1.53
CA GLY A 94 -9.04 -17.22 -1.19
C GLY A 94 -8.11 -17.91 -2.18
N ILE A 95 -7.00 -18.46 -1.70
CA ILE A 95 -5.96 -19.06 -2.53
C ILE A 95 -5.83 -20.54 -2.15
N ASN A 96 -5.79 -21.44 -3.13
CA ASN A 96 -5.48 -22.84 -2.87
C ASN A 96 -4.08 -22.95 -2.28
N ARG A 97 -3.97 -23.55 -1.09
CA ARG A 97 -2.71 -23.64 -0.36
C ARG A 97 -1.61 -24.39 -1.13
N GLN A 98 -1.99 -25.39 -1.92
CA GLN A 98 -1.05 -26.27 -2.62
C GLN A 98 -0.65 -25.73 -4.00
N THR A 99 -1.60 -25.15 -4.73
CA THR A 99 -1.37 -24.73 -6.13
C THR A 99 -1.11 -23.23 -6.28
N GLY A 100 -1.49 -22.40 -5.30
CA GLY A 100 -1.45 -20.95 -5.41
C GLY A 100 -2.58 -20.34 -6.24
N GLU A 101 -3.54 -21.15 -6.70
CA GLU A 101 -4.63 -20.67 -7.54
C GLU A 101 -5.66 -19.85 -6.74
N ILE A 102 -6.09 -18.70 -7.28
CA ILE A 102 -7.10 -17.85 -6.64
C ILE A 102 -8.50 -18.44 -6.90
N HIS A 103 -9.16 -18.89 -5.83
CA HIS A 103 -10.52 -19.42 -5.86
C HIS A 103 -11.58 -18.31 -5.85
N TYR A 104 -11.37 -17.28 -5.05
CA TYR A 104 -12.27 -16.14 -4.95
C TYR A 104 -11.52 -14.86 -4.57
N LYS A 105 -12.14 -13.72 -4.87
CA LYS A 105 -11.69 -12.38 -4.55
C LYS A 105 -12.86 -11.58 -4.01
N CYS A 106 -12.69 -10.96 -2.85
CA CYS A 106 -13.69 -10.07 -2.25
C CYS A 106 -13.12 -8.68 -2.06
N SER A 107 -13.93 -7.68 -2.35
CA SER A 107 -13.65 -6.26 -2.14
C SER A 107 -14.89 -5.56 -1.58
N VAL A 108 -14.80 -4.25 -1.38
CA VAL A 108 -15.97 -3.42 -1.03
C VAL A 108 -17.09 -3.48 -2.08
N ASN A 109 -16.77 -3.83 -3.33
CA ASN A 109 -17.74 -3.93 -4.42
C ASN A 109 -18.43 -5.31 -4.48
N GLY A 110 -18.09 -6.23 -3.58
CA GLY A 110 -18.61 -7.59 -3.52
C GLY A 110 -17.55 -8.66 -3.74
N CYS A 111 -18.01 -9.90 -3.90
CA CYS A 111 -17.19 -11.08 -4.04
C CYS A 111 -17.37 -11.73 -5.42
N GLU A 112 -16.26 -12.08 -6.05
CA GLU A 112 -16.18 -12.83 -7.29
C GLU A 112 -15.59 -14.21 -6.99
N SER A 113 -16.25 -15.26 -7.46
CA SER A 113 -15.78 -16.65 -7.31
C SER A 113 -15.36 -17.17 -8.67
N PHE A 114 -14.10 -17.57 -8.80
CA PHE A 114 -13.52 -18.09 -10.05
C PHE A 114 -13.63 -19.62 -10.13
N LYS A 115 -13.73 -20.29 -8.98
CA LYS A 115 -13.98 -21.73 -8.88
C LYS A 115 -15.22 -22.05 -8.06
N LYS A 116 -15.78 -23.23 -8.31
CA LYS A 116 -16.79 -23.82 -7.41
C LYS A 116 -16.13 -24.20 -6.11
N TRP A 117 -16.84 -23.97 -5.00
CA TRP A 117 -16.40 -24.36 -3.68
C TRP A 117 -16.04 -25.85 -3.63
N SER A 118 -14.79 -26.15 -3.26
CA SER A 118 -14.29 -27.48 -2.98
C SER A 118 -13.96 -27.61 -1.49
N ALA A 119 -13.77 -28.84 -1.00
CA ALA A 119 -13.30 -29.09 0.36
C ALA A 119 -11.78 -28.86 0.53
N ASP A 120 -11.15 -28.17 -0.43
CA ASP A 120 -9.70 -27.96 -0.42
C ASP A 120 -9.30 -26.95 0.66
N ASP A 121 -8.09 -27.11 1.18
CA ASP A 121 -7.46 -26.13 2.08
C ASP A 121 -7.26 -24.79 1.36
N VAL A 122 -7.96 -23.76 1.83
CA VAL A 122 -7.85 -22.39 1.33
C VAL A 122 -7.04 -21.53 2.29
N LEU A 123 -6.00 -20.88 1.77
CA LEU A 123 -5.28 -19.78 2.40
C LEU A 123 -6.04 -18.47 2.12
N VAL A 124 -6.48 -17.81 3.18
CA VAL A 124 -7.14 -16.49 3.07
C VAL A 124 -6.08 -15.40 3.24
N VAL A 125 -5.92 -14.57 2.22
CA VAL A 125 -4.95 -13.46 2.20
C VAL A 125 -5.68 -12.14 2.15
N GLU A 126 -5.36 -11.26 3.10
CA GLU A 126 -5.84 -9.88 3.12
C GLU A 126 -4.74 -8.95 2.57
N ALA A 127 -5.07 -8.24 1.50
CA ALA A 127 -4.25 -7.16 0.97
C ALA A 127 -4.86 -5.82 1.38
N VAL A 128 -4.08 -5.00 2.08
CA VAL A 128 -4.46 -3.63 2.48
C VAL A 128 -3.58 -2.66 1.72
N VAL A 129 -4.21 -1.75 0.99
CA VAL A 129 -3.53 -0.69 0.23
C VAL A 129 -4.04 0.66 0.74
N GLN A 130 -3.12 1.52 1.13
CA GLN A 130 -3.42 2.91 1.46
C GLN A 130 -2.81 3.82 0.39
N SER A 131 -3.62 4.73 -0.14
CA SER A 131 -3.20 5.70 -1.14
C SER A 131 -3.51 7.10 -0.65
N VAL A 132 -2.52 7.98 -0.73
CA VAL A 132 -2.58 9.39 -0.32
C VAL A 132 -1.94 10.22 -1.42
N ASN A 133 -2.65 11.26 -1.86
CA ASN A 133 -2.20 12.17 -2.90
C ASN A 133 -2.34 13.60 -2.38
N ALA A 134 -1.25 14.36 -2.50
CA ALA A 134 -1.24 15.79 -2.29
C ALA A 134 -1.71 16.50 -3.57
N VAL A 135 -2.64 17.44 -3.40
CA VAL A 135 -3.20 18.25 -4.49
C VAL A 135 -3.00 19.71 -4.13
N ASP A 136 -2.46 20.48 -5.06
CA ASP A 136 -2.38 21.95 -4.91
C ASP A 136 -3.81 22.51 -4.93
N SER A 137 -4.21 23.15 -3.82
CA SER A 137 -5.59 23.60 -3.64
C SER A 137 -6.00 24.72 -4.60
N VAL A 138 -5.03 25.42 -5.20
CA VAL A 138 -5.28 26.54 -6.12
C VAL A 138 -5.34 26.04 -7.57
N LYS A 139 -4.42 25.14 -7.95
CA LYS A 139 -4.33 24.62 -9.32
C LYS A 139 -5.17 23.37 -9.58
N ALA A 140 -5.60 22.68 -8.52
CA ALA A 140 -6.22 21.37 -8.58
C ALA A 140 -5.36 20.32 -9.31
N GLU A 141 -4.03 20.50 -9.28
CA GLU A 141 -3.05 19.60 -9.88
C GLU A 141 -2.38 18.75 -8.80
N LYS A 142 -2.06 17.50 -9.14
CA LYS A 142 -1.30 16.61 -8.26
C LYS A 142 0.12 17.16 -8.11
N ARG A 143 0.58 17.32 -6.87
CA ARG A 143 1.97 17.64 -6.55
C ARG A 143 2.86 16.40 -6.63
#